data_AF-A0A8H4ZZ39-F1
#
_entry.id   AF-A0A8H4ZZ39-F1
#
_cell.length_a   1.000
_cell.length_b   1.000
_cell.length_c   1.000
_cell.angle_alpha   90.00
_cell.angle_beta   90.00
_cell.angle_gamma   90.00
#
_symmetry.space_group_name_H-M   'P 1'
#
loop_
_entity.id
_entity.type
_entity.pdbx_description
1 polymer ?
#
loop_
_entity_poly.entity_id
_entity_poly.type
_entity_poly.pdbx_seq_one_letter_code
_entity_poly.pdbx_strand_id
1 'polypeptide(L)'
;MAKSARASTRKANNRRLVKNVFGPAEAARNERLSAKLLELAKQPKPESSDVNMNTQEEDANDNAKEDVQDNEATSMDVDSKKPSSGRIEKKRVDKRKQKASKIVFKSYGSRSKGKKKSS
;
A
#
# COMPACT_ATOMS: atom_id res chain seq x y z
N MET A 1 -20.75 -20.60 5.70
CA MET A 1 -19.29 -20.46 5.50
C MET A 1 -18.79 -19.20 6.18
N ALA A 2 -17.75 -19.29 7.01
CA ALA A 2 -17.06 -18.08 7.47
C ALA A 2 -16.44 -17.35 6.27
N LYS A 3 -16.45 -16.01 6.30
CA LYS A 3 -15.75 -15.23 5.28
C LYS A 3 -14.23 -15.40 5.45
N SER A 4 -13.46 -15.24 4.38
CA SER A 4 -11.99 -15.24 4.46
C SER A 4 -11.47 -13.90 5.00
N ALA A 5 -10.21 -13.87 5.45
CA ALA A 5 -9.54 -12.62 5.85
C ALA A 5 -9.47 -11.60 4.69
N ARG A 6 -9.43 -12.09 3.44
CA ARG A 6 -9.35 -11.25 2.24
C ARG A 6 -10.71 -10.75 1.74
N ALA A 7 -11.82 -11.21 2.34
CA ALA A 7 -13.16 -10.83 1.93
C ALA A 7 -13.36 -9.30 1.98
N SER A 8 -13.91 -8.75 0.89
CA SER A 8 -14.10 -7.31 0.71
C SER A 8 -14.94 -6.68 1.84
N THR A 9 -15.96 -7.39 2.31
CA THR A 9 -16.83 -6.90 3.39
C THR A 9 -16.08 -6.75 4.72
N ARG A 10 -15.17 -7.68 5.05
CA ARG A 10 -14.35 -7.59 6.26
C ARG A 10 -13.36 -6.44 6.16
N LYS A 11 -12.66 -6.32 5.02
CA LYS A 11 -11.73 -5.19 4.78
C LYS A 11 -12.41 -3.84 4.90
N ALA A 12 -13.60 -3.69 4.31
CA ALA A 12 -14.34 -2.42 4.36
C ALA A 12 -14.77 -2.07 5.80
N ASN A 13 -15.18 -3.04 6.60
CA ASN A 13 -15.52 -2.82 8.00
C ASN A 13 -14.28 -2.44 8.83
N ASN A 14 -13.18 -3.20 8.71
CA ASN A 14 -11.94 -2.91 9.44
C ASN A 14 -11.39 -1.52 9.12
N ARG A 15 -11.47 -1.07 7.85
CA ARG A 15 -11.08 0.30 7.48
C ARG A 15 -11.89 1.37 8.22
N ARG A 16 -13.19 1.13 8.46
CA ARG A 16 -14.03 2.05 9.23
C ARG A 16 -13.65 2.06 10.71
N LEU A 17 -13.37 0.88 11.29
CA LEU A 17 -12.90 0.78 12.67
C LEU A 17 -11.55 1.48 12.86
N VAL A 18 -10.62 1.30 11.92
CA VAL A 18 -9.33 2.01 11.93
C VAL A 18 -9.55 3.51 11.85
N LYS A 19 -10.41 4.00 10.96
CA LYS A 19 -10.65 5.45 10.84
C LYS A 19 -11.28 6.06 12.10
N ASN A 20 -12.27 5.38 12.69
CA ASN A 20 -13.12 5.99 13.71
C ASN A 20 -12.65 5.70 15.14
N VAL A 21 -12.07 4.52 15.37
CA VAL A 21 -11.74 4.03 16.72
C VAL A 21 -10.24 4.02 16.93
N PHE A 22 -9.50 3.31 16.08
CA PHE A 22 -8.07 3.08 16.32
C PHE A 22 -7.20 4.28 15.93
N GLY A 23 -7.51 4.97 14.83
CA GLY A 23 -6.75 6.13 14.35
C GLY A 23 -6.69 7.27 15.37
N PRO A 24 -7.83 7.75 15.91
CA PRO A 24 -7.82 8.79 16.94
C PRO A 24 -7.12 8.37 18.24
N ALA A 25 -7.27 7.10 18.64
CA ALA A 25 -6.62 6.59 19.85
C ALA A 25 -5.10 6.52 19.70
N GLU A 26 -4.60 6.09 18.54
CA GLU A 26 -3.17 6.06 18.23
C GLU A 26 -2.59 7.48 18.11
N ALA A 27 -3.32 8.41 17.48
CA ALA A 27 -2.91 9.81 17.41
C ALA A 27 -2.73 10.43 18.82
N ALA A 28 -3.73 10.27 19.70
CA ALA A 28 -3.64 10.76 21.08
C ALA A 28 -2.49 10.10 21.87
N ARG A 29 -2.18 8.83 21.60
CA ARG A 29 -1.02 8.15 22.20
C ARG A 29 0.29 8.77 21.71
N ASN A 30 0.41 9.03 20.41
CA ASN A 30 1.61 9.62 19.82
C ASN A 30 1.83 11.05 20.32
N GLU A 31 0.76 11.84 20.45
CA GLU A 31 0.82 13.19 21.04
C GLU A 31 1.38 13.14 22.47
N ARG A 32 0.85 12.25 23.32
CA ARG A 32 1.35 12.08 24.70
C ARG A 32 2.81 11.67 24.76
N LEU A 33 3.23 10.70 23.93
CA LEU A 33 4.62 10.26 23.88
C LEU A 33 5.54 11.37 23.38
N SER A 34 5.12 12.12 22.35
CA SER A 34 5.91 13.25 21.84
C SER A 34 6.09 14.35 22.89
N ALA A 35 5.05 14.67 23.65
CA ALA A 35 5.13 15.63 24.75
C ALA A 35 6.12 15.18 25.83
N LYS A 36 6.08 13.90 26.22
CA LYS A 36 7.02 13.32 27.19
C LYS A 36 8.47 13.37 26.69
N LEU A 37 8.70 13.10 25.41
CA LEU A 37 10.04 13.17 24.83
C LEU A 37 10.58 14.61 24.78
N LEU A 38 9.72 15.58 24.46
CA LEU A 38 10.09 17.00 24.51
C LEU A 38 10.35 17.49 25.93
N GLU A 39 9.61 17.00 26.91
CA GLU A 39 9.86 17.28 28.33
C GLU A 39 11.25 16.76 28.75
N LEU A 40 11.57 15.50 28.43
CA LEU A 40 12.87 14.91 28.71
C LEU A 40 14.01 15.65 28.00
N ALA A 41 13.81 16.09 26.76
CA ALA A 41 14.82 16.84 26.02
C ALA A 41 15.07 18.24 26.61
N LYS A 42 14.07 18.83 27.27
CA LYS A 42 14.20 20.14 27.95
C LYS A 42 14.84 20.03 29.33
N GLN A 43 14.81 18.84 29.95
CA GLN A 43 15.49 18.65 31.21
C GLN A 43 17.00 18.89 31.01
N PRO A 44 17.66 19.62 31.92
CA PRO A 44 19.09 19.78 31.86
C PRO A 44 19.72 18.38 31.87
N LYS A 45 20.72 18.18 31.02
CA LYS A 45 21.43 16.89 30.95
C LYS A 45 21.83 16.52 32.38
N PRO A 46 21.37 15.38 32.92
CA PRO A 46 21.76 14.98 34.26
C PRO A 46 23.28 14.90 34.31
N GLU A 47 23.88 15.34 35.42
CA GLU A 47 25.32 15.24 35.62
C GLU A 47 25.75 13.81 35.35
N SER A 48 26.55 13.62 34.30
CA SER A 48 27.09 12.34 33.92
C SER A 48 28.01 11.87 35.03
N SER A 49 27.56 10.93 35.87
CA SER A 49 28.47 10.11 36.64
C SER A 49 29.34 9.33 35.64
N ASP A 50 30.61 9.69 35.56
CA ASP A 50 31.60 9.19 34.62
C ASP A 50 31.57 7.66 34.47
N VAL A 51 31.06 7.20 33.33
CA VAL A 51 31.65 6.08 32.60
C VAL A 51 31.89 6.58 31.18
N ASN A 52 33.10 7.10 30.97
CA ASN A 52 33.61 7.53 29.67
C ASN A 52 33.56 6.38 28.67
N MET A 53 32.68 6.46 27.67
CA MET A 53 32.86 5.81 26.38
C MET A 53 33.19 6.91 25.37
N ASN A 54 34.47 7.31 25.36
CA ASN A 54 34.99 8.27 24.41
C ASN A 54 35.01 7.61 23.02
N THR A 55 34.22 8.14 22.08
CA THR A 55 34.38 7.87 20.65
C THR A 55 34.98 9.13 20.05
N GLN A 56 36.31 9.14 19.96
CA GLN A 56 37.04 10.15 19.22
C GLN A 56 37.82 9.42 18.14
N GLU A 57 37.56 9.85 16.90
CA GLU A 57 38.06 9.32 15.64
C GLU A 57 39.60 9.31 15.62
N GLU A 58 40.21 8.15 15.36
CA GLU A 58 41.61 8.04 14.94
C GLU A 58 41.71 6.96 13.85
N ASP A 59 42.46 7.30 12.81
CA ASP A 59 42.71 6.57 11.58
C ASP A 59 43.39 5.20 11.76
N ALA A 60 43.35 4.45 10.65
CA ALA A 60 44.27 3.37 10.26
C ALA A 60 43.95 1.93 10.70
N ASN A 61 43.44 1.20 9.71
CA ASN A 61 44.00 -0.05 9.15
C ASN A 61 44.40 -1.22 10.06
N ASP A 62 44.02 -2.38 9.51
CA ASP A 62 44.68 -3.68 9.61
C ASP A 62 44.35 -4.60 10.79
N ASN A 63 43.28 -5.35 10.54
CA ASN A 63 43.32 -6.78 10.23
C ASN A 63 43.53 -7.80 11.37
N ALA A 64 42.63 -8.80 11.26
CA ALA A 64 42.69 -10.19 11.73
C ALA A 64 42.18 -10.46 13.17
N LYS A 65 41.27 -11.39 13.43
CA LYS A 65 40.59 -12.45 12.64
C LYS A 65 39.47 -12.99 13.57
N GLU A 66 38.20 -12.96 13.15
CA GLU A 66 37.42 -14.04 12.50
C GLU A 66 36.47 -14.79 13.46
N ASP A 67 35.36 -15.24 12.87
CA ASP A 67 34.23 -16.05 13.37
C ASP A 67 33.06 -15.25 14.01
N VAL A 68 31.86 -15.11 13.41
CA VAL A 68 31.12 -15.96 12.46
C VAL A 68 30.07 -15.14 11.67
N GLN A 69 30.21 -15.22 10.34
CA GLN A 69 29.21 -15.33 9.25
C GLN A 69 27.91 -14.50 9.25
N ASP A 70 27.84 -13.69 8.19
CA ASP A 70 26.79 -13.65 7.17
C ASP A 70 25.38 -13.24 7.59
N ASN A 71 25.08 -11.96 7.36
CA ASN A 71 24.06 -11.61 6.35
C ASN A 71 24.27 -10.16 5.89
N GLU A 72 25.24 -10.01 5.00
CA GLU A 72 25.31 -8.94 4.01
C GLU A 72 24.11 -9.05 3.06
N ALA A 73 22.90 -8.66 3.50
CA ALA A 73 21.71 -8.66 2.64
C ALA A 73 20.53 -7.82 3.16
N THR A 74 20.75 -6.68 3.81
CA THR A 74 19.63 -5.73 4.07
C THR A 74 19.96 -4.27 3.82
N SER A 75 20.86 -3.99 2.88
CA SER A 75 20.77 -2.74 2.12
C SER A 75 19.68 -2.93 1.07
N MET A 76 18.42 -2.82 1.49
CA MET A 76 17.28 -2.93 0.57
C MET A 76 17.20 -1.62 -0.21
N ASP A 77 17.53 -1.72 -1.50
CA ASP A 77 17.36 -0.67 -2.50
C ASP A 77 15.93 -0.11 -2.40
N VAL A 78 15.82 1.18 -2.07
CA VAL A 78 14.53 1.84 -1.92
C VAL A 78 14.01 2.09 -3.33
N ASP A 79 13.15 1.19 -3.81
CA ASP A 79 12.42 1.33 -5.07
C ASP A 79 11.62 2.65 -5.09
N SER A 80 12.31 3.71 -5.51
CA SER A 80 11.81 5.07 -5.69
C SER A 80 11.06 5.18 -7.02
N LYS A 81 10.17 4.23 -7.29
CA LYS A 81 9.15 4.39 -8.32
C LYS A 81 7.81 4.23 -7.64
N LYS A 82 7.19 5.36 -7.28
CA LYS A 82 5.75 5.41 -7.02
C LYS A 82 5.08 4.58 -8.11
N PRO A 83 4.39 3.46 -7.80
CA PRO A 83 3.50 2.89 -8.78
C PRO A 83 2.47 3.99 -9.01
N SER A 84 2.48 4.61 -10.19
CA SER A 84 1.33 5.37 -10.66
C SER A 84 0.23 4.33 -10.80
N SER A 85 -0.50 4.11 -9.70
CA SER A 85 -1.69 3.28 -9.74
C SER A 85 -2.62 4.04 -10.67
N GLY A 86 -2.62 3.65 -11.95
CA GLY A 86 -3.54 4.18 -12.93
C GLY A 86 -4.90 4.08 -12.27
N ARG A 87 -5.51 5.25 -12.03
CA ARG A 87 -6.84 5.33 -11.43
C ARG A 87 -7.72 4.56 -12.40
N ILE A 88 -8.05 3.30 -12.07
CA ILE A 88 -9.04 2.54 -12.80
C ILE A 88 -10.34 3.27 -12.50
N GLU A 89 -10.63 4.27 -13.34
CA GLU A 89 -11.95 4.85 -13.44
C GLU A 89 -12.88 3.66 -13.55
N LYS A 90 -13.81 3.55 -12.60
CA LYS A 90 -14.88 2.56 -12.67
C LYS A 90 -15.76 2.95 -13.85
N LYS A 91 -15.27 2.70 -15.07
CA LYS A 91 -16.10 2.69 -16.26
C LYS A 91 -17.09 1.57 -15.99
N ARG A 92 -18.32 2.00 -15.69
CA ARG A 92 -19.53 1.18 -15.75
C ARG A 92 -19.38 0.33 -17.01
N VAL A 93 -19.64 -0.98 -16.91
CA VAL A 93 -19.52 -1.89 -18.05
C VAL A 93 -20.28 -1.29 -19.23
N ASP A 94 -19.56 -0.63 -20.13
CA ASP A 94 -20.12 -0.18 -21.39
C ASP A 94 -20.42 -1.47 -22.12
N LYS A 95 -21.70 -1.81 -22.23
CA LYS A 95 -22.19 -2.88 -23.08
C LYS A 95 -21.79 -2.51 -24.51
N ARG A 96 -20.54 -2.81 -24.88
CA ARG A 96 -20.05 -2.63 -26.23
C ARG A 96 -20.96 -3.48 -27.11
N LYS A 97 -21.77 -2.84 -27.94
CA LYS A 97 -22.51 -3.53 -29.00
C LYS A 97 -21.44 -4.22 -29.86
N GLN A 98 -21.47 -5.54 -29.87
CA GLN A 98 -20.57 -6.33 -30.72
C GLN A 98 -20.77 -5.86 -32.16
N LYS A 99 -19.70 -5.40 -32.80
CA LYS A 99 -19.76 -5.05 -34.23
C LYS A 99 -19.96 -6.35 -34.99
N ALA A 100 -21.00 -6.41 -35.82
CA ALA A 100 -21.23 -7.56 -36.70
C ALA A 100 -19.97 -7.82 -37.55
N SER A 101 -19.48 -9.06 -37.53
CA SER A 101 -18.33 -9.47 -38.33
C SER A 101 -18.66 -9.32 -39.81
N LYS A 102 -17.92 -8.46 -40.53
CA LYS A 102 -18.09 -8.23 -41.98
C LYS A 102 -17.69 -9.44 -42.85
N ILE A 103 -17.16 -10.50 -42.24
CA ILE A 103 -16.66 -11.72 -42.89
C ILE A 103 -17.70 -12.86 -42.74
N VAL A 104 -18.98 -12.52 -42.65
CA VAL A 104 -20.06 -13.50 -42.71
C VAL A 104 -21.06 -13.00 -43.74
N PHE A 105 -21.50 -13.87 -44.64
CA PHE A 105 -22.54 -13.56 -45.61
C PHE A 105 -23.75 -12.97 -44.87
N LYS A 106 -24.37 -11.93 -45.43
CA LYS A 106 -25.61 -11.35 -44.90
C LYS A 106 -26.58 -12.52 -44.67
N SER A 107 -26.89 -12.82 -43.41
CA SER A 107 -27.93 -13.78 -43.11
C SER A 107 -29.24 -13.17 -43.59
N TYR A 108 -29.81 -13.70 -44.67
CA TYR A 108 -31.17 -13.38 -45.04
C TYR A 108 -32.04 -13.97 -43.95
N GLY A 109 -32.36 -13.14 -42.95
CA GLY A 109 -33.32 -13.46 -41.91
C GLY A 109 -34.53 -14.09 -42.57
N SER A 110 -34.89 -15.26 -42.06
CA SER A 110 -35.97 -16.13 -42.51
C SER A 110 -37.08 -15.38 -43.27
N ARG A 111 -37.40 -15.91 -44.46
CA ARG A 111 -38.54 -15.51 -45.30
C ARG A 111 -39.84 -15.42 -44.49
N SER A 112 -40.10 -14.27 -43.87
CA SER A 112 -41.38 -13.82 -43.32
C SER A 112 -41.13 -12.38 -42.88
N LYS A 113 -41.83 -11.35 -43.35
CA LYS A 113 -43.28 -11.22 -43.41
C LYS A 113 -43.67 -10.35 -44.59
N GLY A 114 -44.74 -10.75 -45.29
CA GLY A 114 -45.27 -10.05 -46.44
C GLY A 114 -45.57 -8.58 -46.15
N LYS A 115 -45.17 -7.70 -47.07
CA LYS A 115 -45.73 -6.36 -47.20
C LYS A 115 -47.23 -6.52 -47.48
N LYS A 116 -48.09 -6.26 -46.49
CA LYS A 116 -49.47 -5.88 -46.80
C LYS A 116 -49.40 -4.52 -47.50
N LYS A 117 -49.74 -4.49 -48.80
CA LYS A 117 -50.03 -3.24 -49.50
C LYS A 117 -51.34 -2.70 -48.92
N SER A 118 -51.33 -1.46 -48.47
CA SER A 118 -52.54 -0.68 -48.26
C SER A 118 -53.07 -0.26 -49.63
N SER A 119 -54.29 -0.71 -49.97
CA SER A 119 -55.19 -0.04 -50.91
C SER A 119 -56.27 0.63 -50.10
#